data_AF-A0A7X8J9Z5-F1
#
_entry.id   AF-A0A7X8J9Z5-F1
#
_cell.length_a   1.000
_cell.length_b   1.000
_cell.length_c   1.000
_cell.angle_alpha   90.00
_cell.angle_beta   90.00
_cell.angle_gamma   90.00
#
_symmetry.space_group_name_H-M   'P 1'
#
loop_
_entity.id
_entity.type
_entity.pdbx_description
1 polymer ?
#
loop_
_entity_poly.entity_id
_entity_poly.type
_entity_poly.pdbx_seq_one_letter_code
_entity_poly.pdbx_strand_id
1 'polypeptide(L)'
;MMPEDEEKQDVIDDDDVEIDEHVWTSPVNYIAQINTFEKKLSSIDPASKSYYQKNTKTYADRFVEVDNTFKDIVSHAKRKTNRRKYCYL
;
A
#
# COMPACT_ATOMS: atom_id res chain seq x y z
N MET A 1 -35.52 0.45 -9.29
CA MET A 1 -35.42 0.60 -7.83
C MET A 1 -34.95 -0.74 -7.32
N MET A 2 -33.65 -0.92 -7.06
CA MET A 2 -33.14 -2.18 -6.50
C MET A 2 -33.25 -2.09 -4.98
N PRO A 3 -33.79 -3.12 -4.30
CA PRO A 3 -33.97 -3.14 -2.85
C PRO A 3 -32.62 -3.16 -2.14
N GLU A 4 -32.60 -2.49 -1.00
CA GLU A 4 -31.47 -2.29 -0.10
C GLU A 4 -31.01 -3.65 0.46
N ASP A 5 -29.75 -4.01 0.23
CA ASP A 5 -29.11 -5.17 0.87
C ASP A 5 -28.94 -4.85 2.37
N GLU A 6 -29.64 -5.62 3.20
CA GLU A 6 -29.59 -5.61 4.65
C GLU A 6 -28.16 -5.90 5.16
N GLU A 7 -27.59 -4.96 5.92
CA GLU A 7 -26.31 -5.14 6.61
C GLU A 7 -26.40 -6.30 7.61
N LYS A 8 -25.81 -7.45 7.27
CA LYS A 8 -25.51 -8.50 8.24
C LYS A 8 -24.36 -8.03 9.12
N GLN A 9 -24.67 -7.78 10.38
CA GLN A 9 -23.69 -7.48 11.40
C GLN A 9 -23.12 -8.81 11.91
N ASP A 10 -22.02 -9.27 11.29
CA ASP A 10 -21.29 -10.46 11.74
C ASP A 10 -20.59 -10.18 13.08
N VAL A 11 -20.77 -11.11 14.01
CA VAL A 11 -20.21 -11.07 15.36
C VAL A 11 -18.72 -11.44 15.26
N ILE A 12 -17.83 -10.49 15.56
CA ILE A 12 -16.37 -10.65 15.48
C ILE A 12 -15.90 -11.59 16.61
N ASP A 13 -15.40 -12.77 16.24
CA ASP A 13 -14.63 -13.68 17.09
C ASP A 13 -13.16 -13.20 17.12
N ASP A 14 -12.52 -13.19 18.29
CA ASP A 14 -11.20 -12.56 18.53
C ASP A 14 -10.02 -13.31 17.85
N ASP A 15 -10.29 -14.45 17.22
CA ASP A 15 -9.33 -15.26 16.44
C ASP A 15 -9.36 -14.98 14.91
N ASP A 16 -10.35 -14.23 14.41
CA ASP A 16 -10.41 -13.77 13.00
C ASP A 16 -10.15 -12.25 12.93
N VAL A 17 -8.87 -11.87 13.09
CA VAL A 17 -8.45 -10.51 12.76
C VAL A 17 -8.62 -10.31 11.26
N GLU A 18 -9.70 -9.64 10.84
CA GLU A 18 -9.87 -9.19 9.47
C GLU A 18 -8.68 -8.31 9.07
N ILE A 19 -7.79 -8.86 8.25
CA ILE A 19 -6.62 -8.15 7.75
C ILE A 19 -7.08 -7.24 6.61
N ASP A 20 -6.72 -5.96 6.68
CA ASP A 20 -6.96 -5.03 5.58
C ASP A 20 -6.19 -5.49 4.33
N GLU A 21 -6.92 -5.96 3.32
CA GLU A 21 -6.34 -6.42 2.06
C GLU A 21 -5.82 -5.27 1.19
N HIS A 22 -6.26 -4.03 1.43
CA HIS A 22 -5.96 -2.86 0.60
C HIS A 22 -4.58 -2.26 0.82
N VAL A 23 -3.62 -3.08 1.26
CA VAL A 23 -2.22 -2.70 1.46
C VAL A 23 -1.58 -2.07 0.21
N TRP A 24 -2.11 -2.35 -0.99
CA TRP A 24 -1.63 -1.77 -2.25
C TRP A 24 -1.90 -0.27 -2.37
N THR A 25 -2.79 0.31 -1.56
CA THR A 25 -3.11 1.74 -1.59
C THR A 25 -2.12 2.60 -0.80
N SER A 26 -1.25 1.98 0.01
CA SER A 26 -0.19 2.66 0.74
C SER A 26 1.10 2.70 -0.09
N PRO A 27 1.60 3.90 -0.49
CA PRO A 27 2.86 4.01 -1.22
C PRO A 27 4.04 3.38 -0.48
N VAL A 28 4.04 3.45 0.85
CA VAL A 28 5.08 2.86 1.71
C VAL A 28 5.07 1.32 1.59
N ASN A 29 3.89 0.72 1.64
CA ASN A 29 3.74 -0.73 1.50
C ASN A 29 4.11 -1.18 0.09
N TYR A 30 3.78 -0.38 -0.92
CA TYR A 30 4.14 -0.67 -2.31
C TYR A 30 5.66 -0.70 -2.51
N ILE A 31 6.41 0.22 -1.89
CA ILE A 31 7.88 0.23 -1.90
C ILE A 31 8.45 -1.05 -1.28
N ALA A 32 7.88 -1.54 -0.18
CA ALA A 32 8.31 -2.79 0.44
C ALA A 32 8.06 -4.01 -0.49
N GLN A 33 6.93 -4.02 -1.18
CA GLN A 33 6.56 -5.07 -2.13
C GLN A 33 7.52 -5.11 -3.34
N ILE A 34 7.80 -3.97 -3.98
CA ILE A 34 8.70 -3.93 -5.15
C ILE A 34 10.15 -4.34 -4.80
N ASN A 35 10.61 -4.02 -3.59
CA ASN A 35 11.91 -4.48 -3.09
C ASN A 35 11.94 -6.00 -2.90
N THR A 36 10.82 -6.59 -2.48
CA THR A 36 10.69 -8.05 -2.37
C THR A 36 10.68 -8.72 -3.75
N PHE A 37 9.99 -8.11 -4.73
CA PHE A 37 10.00 -8.59 -6.11
C PHE A 37 11.37 -8.51 -6.74
N GLU A 38 12.13 -7.43 -6.56
CA GLU A 38 13.51 -7.30 -7.05
C GLU A 38 14.39 -8.44 -6.55
N LYS A 39 14.33 -8.75 -5.25
CA LYS A 39 15.12 -9.83 -4.66
C LYS A 39 14.75 -11.20 -5.23
N LYS A 40 13.44 -11.47 -5.34
CA LYS A 40 12.95 -12.76 -5.89
C LYS A 40 13.30 -12.91 -7.37
N LEU A 41 13.05 -11.88 -8.18
CA LEU A 41 13.37 -11.88 -9.61
C LEU A 41 14.87 -12.01 -9.85
N SER A 42 15.69 -11.28 -9.09
CA SER A 42 17.15 -11.38 -9.18
C SER A 42 17.70 -12.74 -8.74
N SER A 43 16.97 -13.46 -7.89
CA SER A 43 17.32 -14.84 -7.51
C SER A 43 16.96 -15.86 -8.58
N ILE A 44 15.89 -15.62 -9.33
CA ILE A 44 15.41 -16.52 -10.41
C ILE A 44 16.19 -16.25 -11.70
N ASP A 45 16.45 -14.99 -12.03
CA ASP A 45 17.22 -14.55 -13.20
C ASP A 45 18.37 -13.60 -12.79
N PRO A 46 19.53 -14.16 -12.41
CA PRO A 46 20.71 -13.37 -12.05
C PRO A 46 21.28 -12.54 -13.20
N ALA A 47 21.06 -12.94 -14.46
CA ALA A 47 21.59 -12.22 -15.63
C ALA A 47 20.91 -10.85 -15.79
N SER A 48 19.62 -10.77 -15.48
CA SER A 48 18.84 -9.53 -15.53
C SER A 48 18.81 -8.74 -14.22
N LYS A 49 19.59 -9.14 -13.20
CA LYS A 49 19.59 -8.50 -11.86
C LYS A 49 19.73 -6.97 -11.91
N SER A 50 20.66 -6.46 -12.72
CA SER A 50 20.90 -5.01 -12.86
C SER A 50 19.65 -4.27 -13.39
N TYR A 51 18.90 -4.89 -14.29
CA TYR A 51 17.66 -4.35 -14.83
C TYR A 51 16.58 -4.23 -13.74
N TYR A 52 16.39 -5.27 -12.94
CA TYR A 52 15.43 -5.25 -11.83
C TYR A 52 15.81 -4.19 -10.79
N GLN A 53 17.08 -4.10 -10.42
CA GLN A 53 17.57 -3.11 -9.44
C GLN A 53 17.34 -1.66 -9.90
N LYS A 54 17.67 -1.36 -11.17
CA LYS A 54 17.47 -0.03 -11.74
C LYS A 54 15.99 0.36 -11.75
N ASN A 55 15.13 -0.57 -12.16
CA ASN A 55 13.69 -0.33 -12.20
C ASN A 55 13.12 -0.13 -10.81
N THR A 56 13.44 -1.01 -9.85
CA THR A 56 12.97 -0.91 -8.48
C THR A 56 13.36 0.41 -7.83
N LYS A 57 14.60 0.87 -8.04
CA LYS A 57 15.01 2.21 -7.59
C LYS A 57 14.16 3.31 -8.23
N THR A 58 14.00 3.27 -9.55
CA THR A 58 13.22 4.28 -10.30
C THR A 58 11.77 4.35 -9.81
N TYR A 59 11.13 3.21 -9.56
CA TYR A 59 9.75 3.17 -9.06
C TYR A 59 9.67 3.57 -7.59
N ALA A 60 10.62 3.15 -6.75
CA ALA A 60 10.66 3.56 -5.35
C ALA A 60 10.74 5.09 -5.22
N ASP A 61 11.61 5.74 -6.00
CA ASP A 61 11.75 7.19 -6.01
C ASP A 61 10.44 7.89 -6.39
N ARG A 62 9.71 7.36 -7.40
CA ARG A 62 8.39 7.88 -7.79
C ARG A 62 7.34 7.71 -6.68
N PHE A 63 7.32 6.58 -5.98
CA PHE A 63 6.38 6.37 -4.88
C PHE A 63 6.68 7.30 -3.70
N VAL A 64 7.95 7.59 -3.41
CA VAL A 64 8.34 8.59 -2.41
C VAL A 64 7.84 9.98 -2.80
N GLU A 65 8.01 10.37 -4.07
CA GLU A 65 7.51 11.66 -4.57
C GLU A 65 5.99 11.79 -4.42
N VAL A 66 5.26 10.75 -4.82
CA VAL A 66 3.79 10.69 -4.69
C VAL A 66 3.36 10.76 -3.22
N ASP A 67 3.98 9.97 -2.34
CA ASP A 67 3.68 9.99 -0.90
C ASP A 67 3.94 11.36 -0.27
N ASN A 68 5.04 12.02 -0.63
CA ASN A 68 5.33 13.38 -0.17
C ASN A 68 4.29 14.39 -0.67
N THR A 69 3.89 14.28 -1.93
CA THR A 69 2.85 15.14 -2.52
C THR A 69 1.51 14.96 -1.79
N PHE A 70 1.11 13.72 -1.52
CA PHE A 70 -0.11 13.45 -0.76
C PHE A 70 -0.01 13.98 0.68
N LYS A 71 1.11 13.76 1.36
CA LYS A 71 1.35 14.28 2.71
C LYS A 71 1.24 15.80 2.75
N ASP A 72 1.80 16.49 1.76
CA ASP A 72 1.74 17.95 1.66
C ASP A 72 0.30 18.44 1.44
N ILE A 73 -0.42 17.89 0.46
CA ILE A 73 -1.83 18.23 0.18
C ILE A 73 -2.70 18.01 1.41
N VAL A 74 -2.53 16.87 2.10
CA VAL A 74 -3.30 16.52 3.30
C VAL A 74 -2.96 17.44 4.46
N SER A 75 -1.71 17.91 4.58
CA SER A 75 -1.31 18.83 5.65
C SER A 75 -1.98 20.20 5.54
N HIS A 76 -2.18 20.66 4.30
CA HIS A 76 -2.85 21.91 3.93
C HIS A 76 -4.38 21.77 3.75
N ALA A 77 -4.93 20.57 3.91
CA ALA A 77 -6.35 20.34 3.68
C ALA A 77 -7.23 21.09 4.69
N LYS A 78 -8.30 21.74 4.19
CA LYS A 78 -9.30 22.46 4.99
C LYS A 78 -9.99 21.57 6.04
N ARG A 79 -10.12 20.27 5.76
CA ARG A 79 -10.74 19.28 6.65
C ARG A 79 -9.72 18.22 6.99
N LYS A 80 -9.47 18.04 8.29
CA LYS A 80 -8.59 17.00 8.82
C LYS A 80 -9.45 15.94 9.48
N THR A 81 -9.56 14.78 8.85
CA THR A 81 -10.13 13.60 9.52
C THR A 81 -9.01 12.98 10.35
N ASN A 82 -9.28 12.66 11.62
CA ASN A 82 -8.31 12.00 12.49
C ASN A 82 -7.86 10.69 11.81
N ARG A 83 -6.60 10.62 11.36
CA ARG A 83 -6.05 9.39 10.80
C ARG A 83 -6.03 8.35 11.91
N ARG A 84 -6.94 7.37 11.87
CA ARG A 84 -6.75 6.14 12.64
C ARG A 84 -5.41 5.55 12.17
N LYS A 85 -4.60 5.05 13.10
CA LYS A 85 -3.20 4.63 12.90
C LYS A 85 -2.97 3.51 11.87
N TYR A 86 -4.03 3.02 11.22
CA TYR A 86 -4.03 1.76 10.46
C TYR A 86 -3.68 1.91 8.98
N CYS A 87 -3.76 3.08 8.34
CA CYS A 87 -3.46 3.22 6.90
C CYS A 87 -1.96 3.24 6.55
N TYR A 88 -1.05 3.05 7.52
CA TYR A 88 0.41 3.03 7.31
C TYR A 88 1.07 1.71 7.74
N LEU A 89 0.29 0.68 8.03
CA LEU A 89 0.78 -0.68 8.23
C LEU A 89 0.60 -1.50 6.94
#